data_AF-A0AAD7GQB7-F1
#
_entry.id   AF-A0AAD7GQB7-F1
#
_cell.length_a   1.000
_cell.length_b   1.000
_cell.length_c   1.000
_cell.angle_alpha   90.00
_cell.angle_beta   90.00
_cell.angle_gamma   90.00
#
_symmetry.space_group_name_H-M   'P 1'
#
loop_
_entity.id
_entity.type
_entity.pdbx_description
1 polymer ?
#
loop_
_entity_poly.entity_id
_entity_poly.type
_entity_poly.pdbx_seq_one_letter_code
_entity_poly.pdbx_strand_id
1 'polypeptide(L)'
;MAGSRRQWNFLAIFNGYNGTDLAEYAARNLPARICAALNELLGTPLEADATTETQRISDMLSHRIQRFDRDLGKAVRNLSENPDELDDAAAQAIVDANFDILARAHYGSTFAAALVNEDGTKLWVASLGILSMSYPISSRMELAMVRDYQRGTIPWCPLSTRE
;
A
#
# COMPACT_ATOMS: atom_id res chain seq x y z
N MET A 1 3.53 -28.65 -21.28
CA MET A 1 2.36 -28.51 -20.40
C MET A 1 2.27 -27.03 -20.03
N ALA A 2 1.24 -26.32 -20.50
CA ALA A 2 1.00 -24.94 -20.10
C ALA A 2 0.50 -24.97 -18.64
N GLY A 3 1.32 -24.51 -17.70
CA GLY A 3 0.88 -24.37 -16.30
C GLY A 3 -0.33 -23.44 -16.25
N SER A 4 -1.36 -23.84 -15.50
CA SER A 4 -2.54 -22.99 -15.25
C SER A 4 -2.06 -21.64 -14.73
N ARG A 5 -2.54 -20.54 -15.33
CA ARG A 5 -2.24 -19.19 -14.85
C ARG A 5 -2.89 -19.02 -13.48
N ARG A 6 -2.08 -18.86 -12.44
CA ARG A 6 -2.59 -18.57 -11.10
C ARG A 6 -3.31 -17.23 -11.11
N GLN A 7 -4.60 -17.21 -10.81
CA GLN A 7 -5.39 -15.97 -10.75
C GLN A 7 -5.43 -15.44 -9.32
N TRP A 8 -4.87 -14.26 -9.09
CA TRP A 8 -4.93 -13.59 -7.79
C TRP A 8 -5.86 -12.40 -7.85
N ASN A 9 -6.62 -12.16 -6.78
CA ASN A 9 -7.54 -11.03 -6.69
C ASN A 9 -6.98 -9.98 -5.75
N PHE A 10 -6.87 -8.74 -6.22
CA PHE A 10 -6.43 -7.60 -5.42
C PHE A 10 -7.54 -6.55 -5.39
N LEU A 11 -8.01 -6.24 -4.19
CA LEU A 11 -8.99 -5.19 -3.93
C LEU A 11 -8.33 -4.13 -3.07
N ALA A 12 -8.49 -2.86 -3.43
CA ALA A 12 -7.98 -1.74 -2.66
C ALA A 12 -8.96 -0.58 -2.61
N ILE A 13 -9.02 0.07 -1.46
CA ILE A 13 -9.78 1.29 -1.20
C ILE A 13 -8.77 2.36 -0.84
N PHE A 14 -8.88 3.50 -1.51
CA PHE A 14 -8.08 4.70 -1.27
C PHE A 14 -9.03 5.82 -0.88
N ASN A 15 -8.77 6.45 0.26
CA ASN A 15 -9.57 7.58 0.72
C ASN A 15 -8.64 8.78 0.98
N GLY A 16 -8.67 9.72 0.04
CA GLY A 16 -7.87 10.94 0.06
C GLY A 16 -8.34 11.92 1.13
N TYR A 17 -7.41 12.67 1.70
CA TYR A 17 -7.69 13.79 2.60
C TYR A 17 -7.01 15.06 2.08
N ASN A 18 -7.71 16.19 2.19
CA ASN A 18 -7.31 17.50 1.62
C ASN A 18 -7.21 17.55 0.08
N GLY A 19 -7.62 16.49 -0.62
CA GLY A 19 -7.66 16.38 -2.08
C GLY A 19 -7.80 14.92 -2.52
N THR A 20 -8.00 14.67 -3.82
CA THR A 20 -8.13 13.30 -4.38
C THR A 20 -6.90 12.84 -5.16
N ASP A 21 -5.95 13.74 -5.46
CA ASP A 21 -4.84 13.47 -6.38
C ASP A 21 -3.99 12.26 -5.97
N LEU A 22 -3.63 12.13 -4.69
CA LEU A 22 -2.88 10.98 -4.21
C LEU A 22 -3.70 9.69 -4.28
N ALA A 23 -4.96 9.74 -3.86
CA ALA A 23 -5.83 8.56 -3.87
C ALA A 23 -6.06 8.03 -5.30
N GLU A 24 -6.31 8.94 -6.25
CA GLU A 24 -6.44 8.60 -7.67
C GLU A 24 -5.13 8.09 -8.26
N TYR A 25 -4.01 8.74 -7.94
CA TYR A 25 -2.69 8.32 -8.40
C TYR A 25 -2.35 6.93 -7.87
N ALA A 26 -2.62 6.65 -6.60
CA ALA A 26 -2.41 5.34 -5.99
C ALA A 26 -3.33 4.27 -6.61
N ALA A 27 -4.61 4.57 -6.81
CA ALA A 27 -5.55 3.66 -7.47
C ALA A 27 -5.11 3.27 -8.89
N ARG A 28 -4.54 4.21 -9.65
CA ARG A 28 -4.05 3.95 -11.01
C ARG A 28 -2.72 3.19 -11.06
N ASN A 29 -1.83 3.40 -10.08
CA ASN A 29 -0.44 2.95 -10.19
C ASN A 29 -0.05 1.81 -9.24
N LEU A 30 -0.60 1.77 -8.03
CA LEU A 30 -0.20 0.79 -7.01
C LEU A 30 -0.59 -0.66 -7.37
N PRO A 31 -1.81 -0.94 -7.92
CA PRO A 31 -2.19 -2.31 -8.27
C PRO A 31 -1.24 -2.98 -9.26
N ALA A 32 -0.82 -2.25 -10.31
CA ALA A 32 0.11 -2.77 -11.32
C ALA A 32 1.48 -3.10 -10.70
N ARG A 33 1.97 -2.26 -9.77
CA ARG A 33 3.24 -2.48 -9.07
C ARG A 33 3.18 -3.70 -8.14
N ILE A 34 2.07 -3.89 -7.43
CA ILE A 34 1.86 -5.08 -6.58
C ILE A 34 1.77 -6.33 -7.44
N CYS A 35 1.01 -6.30 -8.54
CA CYS A 35 0.90 -7.42 -9.48
C CYS A 35 2.27 -7.84 -10.04
N ALA A 36 3.08 -6.88 -10.50
CA ALA A 36 4.43 -7.15 -10.98
C ALA A 36 5.31 -7.79 -9.90
N ALA A 37 5.28 -7.27 -8.67
CA ALA A 37 6.04 -7.80 -7.55
C ALA A 37 5.61 -9.20 -7.13
N LEU A 38 4.30 -9.47 -7.17
CA LEU A 38 3.74 -10.79 -6.90
C LEU A 38 4.18 -11.79 -7.97
N ASN A 39 4.12 -11.44 -9.24
CA ASN A 39 4.58 -12.31 -10.33
C ASN A 39 6.08 -12.62 -10.23
N GLU A 40 6.90 -11.64 -9.86
CA GLU A 40 8.32 -11.82 -9.58
C GLU A 40 8.54 -12.81 -8.42
N LEU A 41 7.79 -12.61 -7.32
CA LEU A 41 7.86 -13.47 -6.14
C LEU A 41 7.46 -14.92 -6.46
N LEU A 42 6.36 -15.11 -7.18
CA LEU A 42 5.83 -16.42 -7.58
C LEU A 42 6.67 -17.10 -8.66
N GLY A 43 7.46 -16.34 -9.43
CA GLY A 43 8.41 -16.87 -10.40
C GLY A 43 9.66 -17.50 -9.77
N THR A 44 9.88 -17.27 -8.47
CA THR A 44 10.93 -17.96 -7.71
C THR A 44 10.36 -19.21 -7.04
N PRO A 45 11.14 -20.31 -6.91
CA PRO A 45 10.70 -21.46 -6.13
C PRO A 45 10.28 -21.01 -4.73
N LEU A 46 9.01 -21.21 -4.41
CA LEU A 46 8.53 -21.11 -3.04
C LEU A 46 8.95 -22.41 -2.34
N GLU A 47 9.76 -22.29 -1.29
CA GLU A 47 9.94 -23.38 -0.31
C GLU A 47 8.57 -23.88 0.12
N ALA A 48 8.43 -25.20 0.33
CA ALA A 48 7.14 -25.84 0.60
C ALA A 48 6.50 -25.41 1.94
N ASP A 49 7.20 -24.62 2.75
CA ASP A 49 6.72 -24.12 4.02
C ASP A 49 5.76 -22.92 3.84
N ALA A 50 4.50 -23.13 4.25
CA ALA A 50 3.44 -22.13 4.21
C ALA A 50 3.77 -20.88 5.05
N THR A 51 4.53 -21.03 6.15
CA THR A 51 4.97 -19.91 6.99
C THR A 51 5.86 -18.96 6.20
N THR A 52 6.77 -19.54 5.41
CA THR A 52 7.69 -18.82 4.54
C THR A 52 6.95 -18.10 3.40
N GLU A 53 5.94 -18.71 2.78
CA GLU A 53 5.12 -18.04 1.75
C GLU A 53 4.37 -16.82 2.31
N THR A 54 3.69 -16.99 3.45
CA THR A 54 2.91 -15.92 4.09
C THR A 54 3.79 -14.73 4.46
N GLN A 55 4.96 -14.99 5.04
CA GLN A 55 5.93 -13.94 5.39
C GLN A 55 6.44 -13.23 4.14
N ARG A 56 6.83 -13.96 3.09
CA ARG A 56 7.34 -13.37 1.84
C ARG A 56 6.32 -12.47 1.15
N ILE A 57 5.04 -12.85 1.13
CA ILE A 57 3.98 -12.03 0.55
C ILE A 57 3.73 -10.78 1.41
N SER A 58 3.75 -10.93 2.73
CA SER A 58 3.62 -9.82 3.67
C SER A 58 4.76 -8.81 3.53
N ASP A 59 6.00 -9.28 3.44
CA ASP A 59 7.19 -8.46 3.21
C ASP A 59 7.13 -7.76 1.85
N MET A 60 6.70 -8.48 0.81
CA MET A 60 6.51 -7.92 -0.53
C MET A 60 5.49 -6.77 -0.51
N LEU A 61 4.32 -6.96 0.11
CA LEU A 61 3.29 -5.93 0.21
C LEU A 61 3.82 -4.71 0.96
N SER A 62 4.40 -4.91 2.15
CA SER A 62 5.03 -3.84 2.94
C SER A 62 6.06 -3.07 2.13
N HIS A 63 7.00 -3.77 1.51
CA HIS A 63 8.09 -3.15 0.77
C HIS A 63 7.57 -2.35 -0.43
N ARG A 64 6.59 -2.88 -1.17
CA ARG A 64 6.04 -2.19 -2.35
C ARG A 64 5.23 -0.96 -1.97
N ILE A 65 4.46 -1.01 -0.89
CA ILE A 65 3.72 0.14 -0.36
C ILE A 65 4.70 1.22 0.14
N GLN A 66 5.70 0.85 0.94
CA GLN A 66 6.72 1.79 1.42
C GLN A 66 7.54 2.40 0.28
N ARG A 67 7.87 1.60 -0.74
CA ARG A 67 8.58 2.09 -1.92
C ARG A 67 7.71 3.07 -2.72
N PHE A 68 6.43 2.79 -2.86
CA PHE A 68 5.48 3.71 -3.50
C PHE A 68 5.45 5.07 -2.79
N ASP A 69 5.39 5.07 -1.46
CA ASP A 69 5.46 6.29 -0.65
C ASP A 69 6.81 7.04 -0.83
N ARG A 70 7.94 6.32 -0.75
CA ARG A 70 9.26 6.91 -0.98
C ARG A 70 9.41 7.52 -2.37
N ASP A 71 8.81 6.91 -3.40
CA ASP A 71 8.84 7.42 -4.77
C ASP A 71 8.11 8.77 -4.89
N LEU A 72 7.03 8.99 -4.14
CA LEU A 72 6.35 10.30 -4.07
C LEU A 72 7.27 11.37 -3.49
N GLY A 73 7.89 11.08 -2.34
CA GLY A 73 8.84 12.00 -1.72
C GLY A 73 10.08 12.25 -2.58
N LYS A 74 10.53 11.23 -3.33
CA LYS A 74 11.62 11.40 -4.31
C LYS A 74 11.21 12.29 -5.47
N ALA A 75 9.98 12.16 -5.98
CA ALA A 75 9.48 13.01 -7.06
C ALA A 75 9.49 14.49 -6.66
N VAL A 76 9.08 14.82 -5.43
CA VAL A 76 9.17 16.20 -4.90
C VAL A 76 10.61 16.68 -4.77
N ARG A 77 11.50 15.86 -4.19
CA ARG A 77 12.93 16.23 -4.06
C ARG A 77 13.62 16.44 -5.41
N ASN A 78 13.16 15.78 -6.46
CA ASN A 78 13.72 15.98 -7.80
C ASN A 78 13.31 17.33 -8.43
N LEU A 79 12.35 18.05 -7.84
CA LEU A 79 11.94 19.38 -8.33
C LEU A 79 12.93 20.47 -7.92
N SER A 80 13.59 20.30 -6.76
CA SER A 80 14.67 21.19 -6.30
C SER A 80 15.59 20.45 -5.34
N GLU A 81 16.88 20.46 -5.62
CA GLU A 81 17.91 19.87 -4.73
C GLU A 81 18.03 20.66 -3.42
N ASN A 82 17.88 21.99 -3.48
CA ASN A 82 17.99 22.92 -2.35
C ASN A 82 16.75 23.83 -2.30
N PRO A 83 15.61 23.36 -1.75
CA PRO A 83 14.38 24.17 -1.68
C PRO A 83 14.55 25.45 -0.85
N ASP A 84 15.46 25.46 0.13
CA ASP A 84 15.73 26.61 1.00
C ASP A 84 16.47 27.76 0.29
N GLU A 85 17.02 27.52 -0.90
CA GLU A 85 17.73 28.54 -1.70
C GLU A 85 16.83 29.21 -2.74
N LEU A 86 15.57 28.77 -2.86
CA LEU A 86 14.61 29.33 -3.81
C LEU A 86 14.08 30.67 -3.29
N ASP A 87 14.10 31.69 -4.16
CA ASP A 87 13.29 32.87 -3.94
C ASP A 87 11.81 32.59 -4.26
N ASP A 88 10.91 33.50 -3.85
CA ASP A 88 9.47 33.34 -4.03
C ASP A 88 9.07 33.15 -5.50
N ALA A 89 9.76 33.82 -6.43
CA ALA A 89 9.46 33.74 -7.86
C ALA A 89 9.84 32.37 -8.44
N ALA A 90 11.01 31.85 -8.09
CA ALA A 90 11.47 30.52 -8.48
C ALA A 90 10.63 29.42 -7.84
N ALA A 91 10.28 29.57 -6.56
CA ALA A 91 9.40 28.63 -5.86
C ALA A 91 8.02 28.56 -6.52
N GLN A 92 7.41 29.72 -6.82
CA GLN A 92 6.11 29.76 -7.50
C GLN A 92 6.17 29.14 -8.90
N ALA A 93 7.24 29.41 -9.67
CA ALA A 93 7.41 28.81 -10.99
C ALA A 93 7.49 27.27 -10.92
N ILE A 94 8.16 26.72 -9.91
CA ILE A 94 8.19 25.25 -9.68
C ILE A 94 6.81 24.73 -9.33
N VAL A 95 6.06 25.42 -8.47
CA VAL A 95 4.70 25.04 -8.08
C VAL A 95 3.78 25.00 -9.29
N ASP A 96 3.77 26.07 -10.09
CA ASP A 96 2.89 26.19 -11.24
C ASP A 96 3.21 25.12 -12.31
N ALA A 97 4.50 24.85 -12.55
CA ALA A 97 4.93 23.87 -13.53
C ALA A 97 4.74 22.40 -13.09
N ASN A 98 4.66 22.12 -11.78
CA ASN A 98 4.68 20.76 -11.22
C ASN A 98 3.54 20.52 -10.22
N PHE A 99 2.42 21.23 -10.39
CA PHE A 99 1.29 21.18 -9.46
C PHE A 99 0.81 19.76 -9.20
N ASP A 100 0.76 18.90 -10.22
CA ASP A 100 0.28 17.52 -10.09
C ASP A 100 1.19 16.65 -9.21
N ILE A 101 2.51 16.81 -9.30
CA ILE A 101 3.48 16.10 -8.47
C ILE A 101 3.36 16.58 -7.03
N LEU A 102 3.28 17.89 -6.83
CA LEU A 102 3.18 18.51 -5.50
C LEU A 102 1.84 18.18 -4.83
N ALA A 103 0.73 18.22 -5.56
CA ALA A 103 -0.59 17.87 -5.04
C ALA A 103 -0.63 16.42 -4.54
N ARG A 104 -0.04 15.46 -5.28
CA ARG A 104 0.05 14.06 -4.84
C ARG A 104 0.88 13.85 -3.59
N ALA A 105 1.88 14.69 -3.34
CA ALA A 105 2.73 14.57 -2.16
C ALA A 105 2.23 15.41 -0.98
N HIS A 106 1.52 16.50 -1.26
CA HIS A 106 0.92 17.37 -0.26
C HIS A 106 -0.37 16.76 0.30
N TYR A 107 -1.25 16.23 -0.56
CA TYR A 107 -2.46 15.56 -0.11
C TYR A 107 -2.10 14.15 0.33
N GLY A 108 -2.62 13.73 1.47
CA GLY A 108 -2.44 12.35 1.88
C GLY A 108 -3.63 11.49 1.55
N SER A 109 -3.47 10.19 1.75
CA SER A 109 -4.52 9.19 1.54
C SER A 109 -4.41 8.15 2.63
N THR A 110 -5.56 7.67 3.06
CA THR A 110 -5.67 6.39 3.74
C THR A 110 -5.80 5.27 2.72
N PHE A 111 -5.35 4.08 3.08
CA PHE A 111 -5.28 2.92 2.19
C PHE A 111 -5.70 1.67 2.95
N ALA A 112 -6.49 0.83 2.29
CA ALA A 112 -6.89 -0.48 2.77
C ALA A 112 -6.94 -1.43 1.59
N ALA A 113 -6.31 -2.60 1.69
CA ALA A 113 -6.32 -3.58 0.63
C ALA A 113 -6.40 -5.01 1.14
N ALA A 114 -6.96 -5.86 0.28
CA ALA A 114 -7.04 -7.29 0.42
C ALA A 114 -6.41 -7.94 -0.83
N LEU A 115 -5.51 -8.88 -0.60
CA LEU A 115 -4.97 -9.78 -1.61
C LEU A 115 -5.45 -11.19 -1.30
N VAL A 116 -6.05 -11.85 -2.28
CA VAL A 116 -6.60 -13.20 -2.16
C VAL A 116 -5.90 -14.09 -3.18
N ASN A 117 -5.44 -15.26 -2.72
CA ASN A 117 -4.83 -16.26 -3.60
C ASN A 117 -5.88 -16.96 -4.50
N GLU A 118 -5.39 -17.80 -5.41
CA GLU A 118 -6.19 -18.43 -6.47
C GLU A 118 -7.33 -19.32 -5.95
N ASP A 119 -7.11 -20.08 -4.88
CA ASP A 119 -8.13 -20.96 -4.30
C ASP A 119 -9.01 -20.24 -3.27
N GLY A 120 -8.77 -18.96 -3.00
CA GLY A 120 -9.50 -18.18 -2.01
C GLY A 120 -9.26 -18.59 -0.55
N THR A 121 -8.26 -19.42 -0.29
CA THR A 121 -8.00 -19.95 1.06
C THR A 121 -7.12 -19.02 1.91
N LYS A 122 -6.30 -18.18 1.28
CA LYS A 122 -5.40 -17.24 1.95
C LYS A 122 -5.76 -15.80 1.62
N LEU A 123 -5.78 -14.97 2.67
CA LEU A 123 -6.09 -13.55 2.60
C LEU A 123 -4.99 -12.75 3.31
N TRP A 124 -4.38 -11.82 2.56
CA TRP A 124 -3.49 -10.82 3.12
C TRP A 124 -4.20 -9.49 3.15
N VAL A 125 -4.12 -8.82 4.30
CA VAL A 125 -4.72 -7.51 4.52
C VAL A 125 -3.63 -6.50 4.84
N ALA A 126 -3.62 -5.39 4.12
CA ALA A 126 -2.72 -4.26 4.33
C ALA A 126 -3.54 -2.98 4.53
N SER A 127 -3.16 -2.16 5.50
CA SER A 127 -3.83 -0.88 5.77
C SER A 127 -2.85 0.20 6.22
N LEU A 128 -3.06 1.43 5.75
CA LEU A 128 -2.35 2.63 6.20
C LEU A 128 -3.37 3.70 6.62
N GLY A 129 -3.19 4.24 7.82
CA GLY A 129 -4.10 5.24 8.41
C GLY A 129 -5.30 4.63 9.14
N ILE A 130 -6.24 5.50 9.53
CA ILE A 130 -7.43 5.13 10.32
C ILE A 130 -8.57 4.72 9.37
N LEU A 131 -8.46 3.54 8.76
CA LEU A 131 -9.57 2.88 8.09
C LEU A 131 -9.87 1.57 8.81
N SER A 132 -11.06 1.44 9.38
CA SER A 132 -11.52 0.17 9.95
C SER A 132 -12.13 -0.68 8.83
N MET A 133 -11.49 -1.80 8.50
CA MET A 133 -12.13 -2.87 7.73
C MET A 133 -12.81 -3.83 8.70
N SER A 134 -14.13 -4.00 8.57
CA SER A 134 -14.89 -5.03 9.28
C SER A 134 -15.19 -6.18 8.33
N TYR A 135 -14.71 -7.39 8.67
CA TYR A 135 -15.03 -8.62 7.95
C TYR A 135 -15.81 -9.56 8.88
N PRO A 136 -16.99 -10.09 8.48
CA PRO A 136 -17.60 -11.21 9.18
C PRO A 136 -16.78 -12.49 8.86
N ILE A 137 -15.94 -12.92 9.80
CA ILE A 137 -15.13 -14.13 9.65
C ILE A 137 -16.04 -15.36 9.78
N SER A 138 -16.48 -15.91 8.65
CA SER A 138 -17.00 -17.28 8.59
C SER A 138 -15.83 -18.24 8.34
N SER A 139 -15.76 -19.30 9.14
CA SER A 139 -14.61 -20.17 9.40
C SER A 139 -13.95 -20.81 8.16
N ARG A 140 -12.76 -20.29 7.75
CA ARG A 140 -11.55 -21.04 7.28
C ARG A 140 -10.39 -20.16 6.75
N MET A 141 -10.45 -18.84 6.87
CA MET A 141 -9.37 -17.95 6.38
C MET A 141 -8.23 -17.80 7.39
N GLU A 142 -7.00 -18.06 6.94
CA GLU A 142 -5.80 -17.67 7.66
C GLU A 142 -5.50 -16.20 7.33
N LEU A 143 -5.65 -15.31 8.33
CA LEU A 143 -5.51 -13.87 8.17
C LEU A 143 -4.08 -13.44 8.50
N ALA A 144 -3.31 -13.08 7.48
CA ALA A 144 -2.05 -12.38 7.68
C ALA A 144 -2.30 -10.87 7.65
N MET A 145 -2.34 -10.24 8.83
CA MET A 145 -2.37 -8.78 8.94
C MET A 145 -0.96 -8.23 8.84
N VAL A 146 -0.71 -7.41 7.82
CA VAL A 146 0.48 -6.58 7.75
C VAL A 146 0.21 -5.31 8.55
N ARG A 147 0.63 -5.29 9.82
CA ARG A 147 0.63 -4.08 10.67
C ARG A 147 2.07 -3.65 10.89
N ASP A 148 2.53 -2.65 10.14
CA ASP A 148 3.68 -1.87 10.59
C ASP A 148 3.70 -0.45 10.01
N TYR A 149 3.15 0.49 10.80
CA TYR A 149 3.52 1.90 10.78
C TYR A 149 3.15 2.51 12.14
N GLN A 150 4.00 2.31 13.15
CA GLN A 150 3.92 2.98 14.46
C GLN A 150 4.96 4.11 14.54
N ARG A 151 4.49 5.36 14.53
CA ARG A 151 5.00 6.40 15.44
C ARG A 151 3.81 6.95 16.21
N GLY A 152 3.81 6.76 17.52
CA GLY A 152 2.85 7.38 18.43
C GLY A 152 1.92 6.38 19.12
N THR A 153 2.30 6.03 20.34
CA THR A 153 1.57 5.24 21.33
C THR A 153 0.16 5.75 21.56
N ILE A 154 -0.86 4.90 21.38
CA ILE A 154 -2.17 5.02 22.04
C ILE A 154 -2.49 3.65 22.66
N PRO A 155 -2.77 3.56 23.98
CA PRO A 155 -3.12 2.30 24.62
C PRO A 155 -4.53 1.87 24.20
N TRP A 156 -4.67 0.61 23.79
CA TRP A 156 -5.95 0.02 23.40
C TRP A 156 -6.78 -0.37 24.63
N CYS A 157 -8.06 0.03 24.59
CA CYS A 157 -9.11 -0.39 25.52
C CYS A 157 -9.69 -1.74 25.02
N PRO A 158 -9.82 -2.78 25.87
CA PRO A 158 -10.37 -4.06 25.43
C PRO A 158 -11.91 -3.99 25.41
N LEU A 159 -12.51 -4.17 24.25
CA LEU A 159 -13.94 -4.52 24.18
C LEU A 159 -14.07 -6.02 24.44
N SER A 160 -14.75 -6.31 25.56
CA SER A 160 -15.13 -7.66 25.93
C SER A 160 -16.21 -8.15 24.98
N THR A 161 -16.05 -9.38 24.49
CA THR A 161 -17.15 -10.15 23.94
C THR A 161 -18.01 -10.62 25.09
N ARG A 162 -19.28 -10.20 25.11
CA ARG A 162 -20.33 -10.98 25.77
C ARG A 162 -21.22 -11.60 24.70
N GLU A 163 -21.56 -12.84 25.01
CA GLU A 163 -22.24 -13.88 24.26
C GLU A 163 -23.59 -13.45 23.68
#